data_AF-A0A7Z9PPU7-F1
#
_entry.id   AF-A0A7Z9PPU7-F1
#
_cell.length_a   1.000
_cell.length_b   1.000
_cell.length_c   1.000
_cell.angle_alpha   90.00
_cell.angle_beta   90.00
_cell.angle_gamma   90.00
#
_symmetry.space_group_name_H-M   'P 1'
#
loop_
_entity.id
_entity.type
_entity.pdbx_description
1 polymer ?
#
loop_
_entity_poly.entity_id
_entity_poly.type
_entity_poly.pdbx_seq_one_letter_code
_entity_poly.pdbx_strand_id
1 'polypeptide(L)'
;MGDPLISSYPINEYRTVLGLISGTSADGVDVACVRFAPVGVNDPLELMSFQTIPYPAELKQRVLDASEDKLTLRQTAVLHTDLGRFFGEVAKEAMPEGGCHLVASHGQTVCHLPAQQTTLQLGEGAFIARETGVLTVTDFRPADLALGGQGAPLVPLFDRYLLAHQERSRIAVNLGGIANITVIPADSDKITAWDTGPANCVSDAVCRAHQKGDFDPEGRMAAEGKVDQTLLERLLQLDYFQTPPPKSTGLEDFGKEFALLYFQDRDFCDLLRTAVALSAQSLVNAIEHAANDLPGSSLDLVFAGGGTSNLTLMSEIRQRR
;
A
#
# COMPACT_ATOMS: atom_id res chain seq x y z
N MET A 1 -26.60 21.45 -0.39
CA MET A 1 -25.86 22.72 -0.22
C MET A 1 -24.40 22.34 -0.09
N GLY A 2 -23.53 22.87 -0.96
CA GLY A 2 -22.10 22.54 -0.90
C GLY A 2 -21.49 23.11 0.37
N ASP A 3 -20.58 22.35 0.99
CA ASP A 3 -19.79 22.83 2.13
C ASP A 3 -18.98 24.06 1.70
N PRO A 4 -19.15 25.22 2.36
CA PRO A 4 -18.44 26.44 1.99
C PRO A 4 -16.91 26.26 1.98
N LEU A 5 -16.35 25.41 2.84
CA LEU A 5 -14.90 25.12 2.88
C LEU A 5 -14.41 24.39 1.62
N ILE A 6 -15.21 23.45 1.11
CA ILE A 6 -14.92 22.72 -0.14
C ILE A 6 -15.10 23.66 -1.34
N SER A 7 -16.09 24.53 -1.31
CA SER A 7 -16.39 25.45 -2.42
C SER A 7 -15.34 26.53 -2.65
N SER A 8 -14.54 26.86 -1.62
CA SER A 8 -13.44 27.84 -1.71
C SER A 8 -12.10 27.26 -2.13
N TYR A 9 -11.98 25.94 -2.27
CA TYR A 9 -10.72 25.30 -2.66
C TYR A 9 -10.41 25.60 -4.14
N PRO A 10 -9.21 26.10 -4.51
CA PRO A 10 -8.93 26.66 -5.84
C PRO A 10 -8.69 25.58 -6.90
N ILE A 11 -9.76 24.85 -7.27
CA ILE A 11 -9.69 23.74 -8.23
C ILE A 11 -9.26 24.16 -9.65
N ASN A 12 -9.33 25.45 -9.97
CA ASN A 12 -8.97 26.01 -11.28
C ASN A 12 -7.52 26.54 -11.36
N GLU A 13 -6.73 26.38 -10.30
CA GLU A 13 -5.33 26.86 -10.22
C GLU A 13 -4.36 25.72 -9.88
N TYR A 14 -3.05 25.96 -9.96
CA TYR A 14 -2.09 24.98 -9.44
C TYR A 14 -2.16 24.94 -7.92
N ARG A 15 -2.11 23.73 -7.35
CA ARG A 15 -2.24 23.52 -5.91
C ARG A 15 -1.13 22.65 -5.38
N THR A 16 -0.37 23.18 -4.44
CA THR A 16 0.56 22.40 -3.62
C THR A 16 -0.17 21.77 -2.45
N VAL A 17 -0.06 20.45 -2.30
CA VAL A 17 -0.64 19.66 -1.20
C VAL A 17 0.46 18.89 -0.50
N LEU A 18 0.45 18.90 0.83
CA LEU A 18 1.27 18.01 1.64
C LEU A 18 0.45 16.78 2.01
N GLY A 19 0.83 15.60 1.53
CA GLY A 19 0.29 14.32 1.96
C GLY A 19 1.11 13.73 3.09
N LEU A 20 0.47 13.33 4.18
CA LEU A 20 1.06 12.64 5.33
C LEU A 20 0.44 11.25 5.46
N ILE A 21 1.28 10.22 5.57
CA ILE A 21 0.82 8.86 5.88
C ILE A 21 1.80 8.18 6.83
N SER A 22 1.26 7.45 7.80
CA SER A 22 2.04 6.53 8.61
C SER A 22 1.43 5.14 8.55
N GLY A 23 2.24 4.20 8.04
CA GLY A 23 1.85 2.80 7.88
C GLY A 23 1.78 2.04 9.20
N THR A 24 1.27 0.82 9.15
CA THR A 24 1.15 -0.07 10.32
C THR A 24 2.49 -0.53 10.89
N SER A 25 3.58 -0.44 10.11
CA SER A 25 4.93 -0.74 10.60
C SER A 25 5.47 0.28 11.59
N ALA A 26 4.83 1.46 11.70
CA ALA A 26 5.22 2.54 12.59
C ALA A 26 6.71 2.92 12.43
N ASP A 27 7.25 2.85 11.21
CA ASP A 27 8.65 3.22 10.95
C ASP A 27 8.86 4.73 10.92
N GLY A 28 7.81 5.47 10.60
CA GLY A 28 7.82 6.92 10.55
C GLY A 28 6.59 7.46 9.82
N VAL A 29 6.69 8.73 9.42
CA VAL A 29 5.70 9.44 8.65
C VAL A 29 6.29 9.73 7.28
N ASP A 30 5.67 9.20 6.25
CA ASP A 30 5.96 9.60 4.88
C ASP A 30 5.26 10.92 4.59
N VAL A 31 6.02 11.85 4.01
CA VAL A 31 5.55 13.17 3.59
C VAL A 31 5.83 13.34 2.11
N ALA A 32 4.77 13.60 1.34
CA ALA A 32 4.87 13.93 -0.07
C ALA A 32 4.36 15.36 -0.31
N CYS A 33 5.21 16.24 -0.83
CA CYS A 33 4.79 17.54 -1.33
C CYS A 33 4.50 17.43 -2.82
N VAL A 34 3.25 17.66 -3.19
CA VAL A 34 2.74 17.38 -4.53
C VAL A 34 2.06 18.60 -5.12
N ARG A 35 2.43 18.95 -6.36
CA ARG A 35 1.76 19.98 -7.13
C ARG A 35 0.75 19.37 -8.08
N PHE A 36 -0.50 19.74 -7.91
CA PHE A 36 -1.63 19.37 -8.74
C PHE A 36 -1.95 20.48 -9.75
N ALA A 37 -2.18 20.09 -11.00
CA ALA A 37 -2.65 20.99 -12.05
C ALA A 37 -4.13 21.39 -11.85
N PRO A 38 -4.60 22.50 -12.45
CA PRO A 38 -6.02 22.83 -12.52
C PRO A 38 -6.88 21.65 -13.01
N VAL A 39 -8.08 21.49 -12.46
CA VAL A 39 -9.02 20.45 -12.91
C VAL A 39 -9.37 20.69 -14.38
N GLY A 40 -9.28 19.62 -15.19
CA GLY A 40 -9.52 19.68 -16.64
C GLY A 40 -8.30 20.09 -17.47
N VAL A 41 -7.18 20.45 -16.85
CA VAL A 41 -5.90 20.65 -17.54
C VAL A 41 -5.12 19.34 -17.54
N ASN A 42 -4.70 18.90 -18.73
CA ASN A 42 -3.90 17.69 -18.91
C ASN A 42 -2.41 17.98 -18.69
N ASP A 43 -2.05 18.32 -17.45
CA ASP A 43 -0.67 18.53 -17.01
C ASP A 43 -0.35 17.53 -15.89
N PRO A 44 0.74 16.75 -15.98
CA PRO A 44 1.05 15.73 -15.01
C PRO A 44 1.21 16.29 -13.59
N LEU A 45 0.81 15.46 -12.62
CA LEU A 45 1.10 15.69 -11.22
C LEU A 45 2.61 15.67 -10.99
N GLU A 46 3.10 16.61 -10.19
CA GLU A 46 4.53 16.73 -9.88
C GLU A 46 4.77 16.45 -8.39
N LEU A 47 5.63 15.46 -8.12
CA LEU A 47 6.19 15.22 -6.80
C LEU A 47 7.34 16.21 -6.57
N MET A 48 7.09 17.28 -5.82
CA MET A 48 8.09 18.30 -5.51
C MET A 48 9.12 17.81 -4.49
N SER A 49 8.69 17.05 -3.50
CA SER A 49 9.56 16.41 -2.51
C SER A 49 8.90 15.19 -1.88
N PHE A 50 9.72 14.25 -1.44
CA PHE A 50 9.30 13.08 -0.66
C PHE A 50 10.34 12.80 0.42
N GLN A 51 9.88 12.52 1.64
CA GLN A 51 10.74 12.11 2.74
C GLN A 51 9.98 11.23 3.74
N THR A 52 10.71 10.35 4.43
CA THR A 52 10.20 9.57 5.56
C THR A 52 10.85 10.08 6.83
N ILE A 53 10.04 10.58 7.77
CA ILE A 53 10.52 11.09 9.07
C ILE A 53 10.30 10.01 10.13
N PRO A 54 11.36 9.47 10.76
CA PRO A 54 11.21 8.42 11.75
C PRO A 54 10.53 8.95 13.01
N TYR A 55 9.71 8.10 13.64
CA TYR A 55 9.15 8.43 14.94
C TYR A 55 10.23 8.50 16.02
N PRO A 56 10.11 9.43 16.99
CA PRO A 56 10.81 9.30 18.26
C PRO A 56 10.51 7.93 18.90
N ALA A 57 11.52 7.30 19.50
CA ALA A 57 11.42 5.92 19.99
C ALA A 57 10.24 5.69 20.95
N GLU A 58 9.98 6.63 21.85
CA GLU A 58 8.85 6.57 22.78
C GLU A 58 7.50 6.65 22.06
N LEU A 59 7.38 7.54 21.06
CA LEU A 59 6.17 7.69 20.28
C LEU A 59 5.91 6.43 19.43
N LYS A 60 6.96 5.86 18.82
CA LYS A 60 6.90 4.57 18.11
C LYS A 60 6.36 3.47 19.02
N GLN A 61 6.91 3.32 20.23
CA GLN A 61 6.48 2.28 21.15
C GLN A 61 5.00 2.43 21.53
N ARG A 62 4.54 3.65 21.79
CA ARG A 62 3.12 3.91 22.10
C ARG A 62 2.19 3.60 20.92
N VAL A 63 2.62 3.87 19.68
CA VAL A 63 1.87 3.47 18.47
C VAL A 63 1.74 1.96 18.35
N LEU A 64 2.84 1.23 18.61
CA LEU A 64 2.81 -0.24 18.62
C LEU A 64 1.89 -0.77 19.72
N ASP A 65 2.02 -0.24 20.94
CA ASP A 65 1.15 -0.62 22.06
C ASP A 65 -0.33 -0.34 21.77
N ALA A 66 -0.65 0.75 21.06
CA ALA A 66 -2.02 1.06 20.65
C ALA A 66 -2.56 0.05 19.63
N SER A 67 -1.75 -0.32 18.64
CA SER A 67 -2.12 -1.31 17.62
C SER A 67 -2.29 -2.72 18.18
N GLU A 68 -1.67 -3.02 19.33
CA GLU A 68 -1.77 -4.29 20.05
C GLU A 68 -2.81 -4.26 21.19
N ASP A 69 -3.67 -3.23 21.24
CA ASP A 69 -4.71 -3.04 22.28
C ASP A 69 -4.16 -3.04 23.72
N LYS A 70 -2.94 -2.54 23.92
CA LYS A 70 -2.27 -2.45 25.23
C LYS A 70 -2.50 -1.11 25.93
N LEU A 71 -3.05 -0.11 25.23
CA LEU A 71 -3.32 1.20 25.79
C LEU A 71 -4.76 1.33 26.27
N THR A 72 -4.94 1.96 27.43
CA THR A 72 -6.27 2.39 27.88
C THR A 72 -6.82 3.49 26.97
N LEU A 73 -8.15 3.66 26.95
CA LEU A 73 -8.80 4.77 26.22
C LEU A 73 -8.16 6.15 26.50
N ARG A 74 -7.78 6.42 27.75
CA ARG A 74 -7.13 7.69 28.12
C ARG A 74 -5.74 7.82 27.50
N GLN A 75 -4.95 6.75 27.50
CA GLN A 75 -3.63 6.74 26.86
C GLN A 75 -3.74 6.89 25.34
N THR A 76 -4.72 6.23 24.72
CA THR A 76 -5.00 6.36 23.27
C THR A 76 -5.42 7.78 22.91
N ALA A 77 -6.26 8.44 23.73
CA ALA A 77 -6.64 9.84 23.51
C ALA A 77 -5.45 10.81 23.62
N VAL A 78 -4.53 10.56 24.57
CA VAL A 78 -3.27 11.33 24.67
C VAL A 78 -2.40 11.09 23.43
N LEU A 79 -2.26 9.83 23.00
CA LEU A 79 -1.51 9.47 21.79
C LEU A 79 -2.07 10.13 20.53
N HIS A 80 -3.40 10.20 20.38
CA HIS A 80 -4.06 10.90 19.27
C HIS A 80 -3.62 12.36 19.15
N THR A 81 -3.54 13.05 20.29
CA THR A 81 -3.08 14.44 20.36
C THR A 81 -1.59 14.56 20.07
N ASP A 82 -0.76 13.69 20.67
CA ASP A 82 0.70 13.74 20.49
C ASP A 82 1.10 13.46 19.04
N LEU A 83 0.44 12.50 18.37
CA LEU A 83 0.61 12.26 16.94
C LEU A 83 0.17 13.46 16.11
N GLY A 84 -0.93 14.12 16.46
CA GLY A 84 -1.38 15.34 15.78
C GLY A 84 -0.35 16.47 15.85
N ARG A 85 0.31 16.65 17.01
CA ARG A 85 1.41 17.61 17.16
C ARG A 85 2.62 17.23 16.31
N PHE A 86 3.06 15.97 16.42
CA PHE A 86 4.19 15.47 15.66
C PHE A 86 3.98 15.59 14.16
N PHE A 87 2.79 15.22 13.65
CA PHE A 87 2.45 15.38 12.24
C PHE A 87 2.38 16.85 11.81
N GLY A 88 1.92 17.74 12.69
CA GLY A 88 1.95 19.19 12.46
C GLY A 88 3.37 19.75 12.29
N GLU A 89 4.29 19.34 13.17
CA GLU A 89 5.72 19.71 13.09
C GLU A 89 6.34 19.18 11.79
N VAL A 90 6.14 17.89 11.50
CA VAL A 90 6.61 17.24 10.26
C VAL A 90 6.09 17.94 9.01
N ALA A 91 4.80 18.28 8.98
CA ALA A 91 4.20 18.99 7.84
C ALA A 91 4.75 20.41 7.68
N LYS A 92 4.97 21.12 8.79
CA LYS A 92 5.53 22.47 8.78
C LYS A 92 6.98 22.49 8.29
N GLU A 93 7.79 21.52 8.70
CA GLU A 93 9.17 21.37 8.23
C GLU A 93 9.24 20.98 6.74
N ALA A 94 8.31 20.16 6.27
CA ALA A 94 8.22 19.76 4.87
C ALA A 94 7.61 20.82 3.93
N MET A 95 7.08 21.90 4.50
CA MET A 95 6.37 22.92 3.73
C MET A 95 7.34 23.72 2.85
N PRO A 96 7.04 23.88 1.54
CA PRO A 96 7.91 24.66 0.65
C PRO A 96 7.82 26.16 0.97
N GLU A 97 8.78 26.95 0.48
CA GLU A 97 8.87 28.40 0.75
C GLU A 97 7.60 29.19 0.39
N GLY A 98 6.81 28.72 -0.58
CA GLY A 98 5.53 29.31 -0.98
C GLY A 98 4.31 28.84 -0.17
N GLY A 99 4.50 27.99 0.83
CA GLY A 99 3.42 27.34 1.57
C GLY A 99 2.73 26.21 0.80
N CYS A 100 1.66 25.66 1.37
CA CYS A 100 0.76 24.74 0.70
C CYS A 100 -0.70 25.16 0.88
N HIS A 101 -1.56 24.64 0.00
CA HIS A 101 -3.00 24.92 0.02
C HIS A 101 -3.76 23.97 0.93
N LEU A 102 -3.20 22.78 1.15
CA LEU A 102 -3.85 21.70 1.87
C LEU A 102 -2.80 20.80 2.53
N VAL A 103 -3.12 20.33 3.73
CA VAL A 103 -2.50 19.16 4.35
C VAL A 103 -3.51 18.02 4.34
N ALA A 104 -3.16 16.89 3.73
CA ALA A 104 -3.96 15.68 3.69
C ALA A 104 -3.28 14.63 4.56
N SER A 105 -3.83 14.34 5.75
CA SER A 105 -3.22 13.41 6.70
C SER A 105 -4.07 12.16 6.85
N HIS A 106 -3.53 11.02 6.43
CA HIS A 106 -4.14 9.72 6.70
C HIS A 106 -4.15 9.40 8.21
N GLY A 107 -3.15 9.89 8.93
CA GLY A 107 -2.89 9.53 10.31
C GLY A 107 -2.19 8.17 10.46
N GLN A 108 -2.17 7.66 11.69
CA GLN A 108 -1.64 6.36 12.07
C GLN A 108 -2.78 5.38 12.35
N THR A 109 -2.91 4.32 11.55
CA THR A 109 -3.89 3.26 11.85
C THR A 109 -3.49 2.52 13.12
N VAL A 110 -4.44 2.40 14.07
CA VAL A 110 -4.32 1.54 15.27
C VAL A 110 -5.41 0.48 15.35
N CYS A 111 -6.49 0.61 14.56
CA CYS A 111 -7.54 -0.40 14.44
C CYS A 111 -8.16 -0.35 13.05
N HIS A 112 -8.40 -1.52 12.44
CA HIS A 112 -9.10 -1.63 11.16
C HIS A 112 -9.88 -2.95 11.13
N LEU A 113 -11.21 -2.85 11.19
CA LEU A 113 -12.17 -3.94 11.34
C LEU A 113 -13.29 -3.77 10.29
N PRO A 114 -13.01 -4.02 9.00
CA PRO A 114 -13.94 -3.72 7.90
C PRO A 114 -15.24 -4.54 7.97
N ALA A 115 -15.18 -5.78 8.48
CA ALA A 115 -16.36 -6.62 8.70
C ALA A 115 -17.34 -6.00 9.73
N GLN A 116 -16.82 -5.20 10.66
CA GLN A 116 -17.58 -4.42 11.63
C GLN A 116 -17.77 -2.96 11.20
N GLN A 117 -17.44 -2.62 9.94
CA GLN A 117 -17.52 -1.26 9.39
C GLN A 117 -16.83 -0.21 10.28
N THR A 118 -15.69 -0.58 10.85
CA THR A 118 -15.00 0.22 11.87
C THR A 118 -13.52 0.36 11.55
N THR A 119 -12.97 1.55 11.79
CA THR A 119 -11.55 1.86 11.63
C THR A 119 -11.18 3.01 12.57
N LEU A 120 -9.92 3.06 13.00
CA LEU A 120 -9.39 4.16 13.82
C LEU A 120 -8.00 4.53 13.36
N GLN A 121 -7.89 5.78 12.89
CA GLN A 121 -6.64 6.45 12.59
C GLN A 121 -6.42 7.52 13.66
N LEU A 122 -5.24 7.54 14.26
CA LEU A 122 -4.83 8.55 15.23
C LEU A 122 -4.01 9.65 14.55
N GLY A 123 -4.00 10.84 15.16
CA GLY A 123 -3.35 12.04 14.64
C GLY A 123 -4.37 13.15 14.47
N GLU A 124 -4.60 13.91 15.56
CA GLU A 124 -5.64 14.94 15.61
C GLU A 124 -5.40 16.06 14.58
N GLY A 125 -6.28 16.14 13.58
CA GLY A 125 -6.22 17.10 12.49
C GLY A 125 -6.25 18.56 12.95
N ALA A 126 -6.91 18.85 14.07
CA ALA A 126 -6.93 20.20 14.64
C ALA A 126 -5.53 20.68 15.08
N PHE A 127 -4.67 19.79 15.59
CA PHE A 127 -3.29 20.15 15.96
C PHE A 127 -2.43 20.37 14.71
N ILE A 128 -2.60 19.54 13.68
CA ILE A 128 -1.91 19.70 12.39
C ILE A 128 -2.29 21.05 11.76
N ALA A 129 -3.59 21.36 11.69
CA ALA A 129 -4.09 22.62 11.14
C ALA A 129 -3.58 23.84 11.95
N ARG A 130 -3.55 23.72 13.28
CA ARG A 130 -3.08 24.81 14.16
C ARG A 130 -1.59 25.10 13.99
N GLU A 131 -0.78 24.06 13.84
CA GLU A 131 0.68 24.16 13.72
C GLU A 131 1.10 24.69 12.35
N THR A 132 0.46 24.19 11.29
CA THR A 132 0.75 24.56 9.90
C THR A 132 0.08 25.87 9.47
N GLY A 133 -1.06 26.22 10.09
CA GLY A 133 -1.91 27.32 9.62
C GLY A 133 -2.66 27.01 8.31
N VAL A 134 -2.68 25.74 7.89
CA VAL A 134 -3.24 25.30 6.60
C VAL A 134 -4.50 24.46 6.81
N LEU A 135 -5.44 24.56 5.86
CA LEU A 135 -6.59 23.67 5.80
C LEU A 135 -6.11 22.20 5.84
N THR A 136 -6.60 21.44 6.80
CA THR A 136 -6.21 20.05 7.00
C THR A 136 -7.40 19.13 6.80
N VAL A 137 -7.21 18.07 6.01
CA VAL A 137 -8.19 17.00 5.79
C VAL A 137 -7.65 15.69 6.35
N THR A 138 -8.48 15.01 7.13
CA THR A 138 -8.20 13.71 7.77
C THR A 138 -9.34 12.72 7.52
N ASP A 139 -9.29 11.53 8.12
CA ASP A 139 -10.39 10.55 8.17
C ASP A 139 -10.90 10.05 6.81
N PHE A 140 -9.97 9.76 5.88
CA PHE A 140 -10.31 9.19 4.57
C PHE A 140 -10.98 7.81 4.67
N ARG A 141 -10.56 6.93 5.59
CA ARG A 141 -11.12 5.58 5.72
C ARG A 141 -12.52 5.58 6.35
N PRO A 142 -12.77 6.32 7.46
CA PRO A 142 -14.13 6.48 7.97
C PRO A 142 -15.11 6.99 6.91
N ALA A 143 -14.69 7.91 6.03
CA ALA A 143 -15.53 8.41 4.95
C ALA A 143 -15.95 7.31 3.95
N ASP A 144 -15.03 6.41 3.57
CA ASP A 144 -15.34 5.27 2.69
C ASP A 144 -16.26 4.25 3.38
N LEU A 145 -15.99 3.92 4.66
CA LEU A 145 -16.86 3.04 5.45
C LEU A 145 -18.27 3.61 5.60
N ALA A 146 -18.42 4.92 5.80
CA ALA A 146 -19.72 5.58 5.90
C ALA A 146 -20.56 5.44 4.62
N LEU A 147 -19.92 5.20 3.47
CA LEU A 147 -20.56 4.95 2.18
C LEU A 147 -20.75 3.44 1.89
N GLY A 148 -20.48 2.57 2.86
CA GLY A 148 -20.58 1.11 2.73
C GLY A 148 -19.35 0.43 2.10
N GLY A 149 -18.24 1.16 1.98
CA GLY A 149 -16.95 0.61 1.55
C GLY A 149 -16.28 -0.23 2.63
N GLN A 150 -15.00 -0.53 2.43
CA GLN A 150 -14.18 -1.30 3.40
C GLN A 150 -13.14 -0.42 4.11
N GLY A 151 -13.01 0.86 3.74
CA GLY A 151 -11.99 1.77 4.24
C GLY A 151 -10.59 1.48 3.67
N ALA A 152 -10.43 0.48 2.81
CA ALA A 152 -9.16 0.03 2.23
C ALA A 152 -9.38 -0.91 1.04
N PRO A 153 -8.43 -1.00 0.09
CA PRO A 153 -7.40 0.00 -0.21
C PRO A 153 -8.03 1.23 -0.90
N LEU A 154 -7.57 2.44 -0.57
CA LEU A 154 -8.01 3.68 -1.24
C LEU A 154 -7.11 4.08 -2.42
N VAL A 155 -5.95 3.44 -2.54
CA VAL A 155 -4.95 3.63 -3.60
C VAL A 155 -5.50 3.45 -5.02
N PRO A 156 -6.46 2.54 -5.30
CA PRO A 156 -6.99 2.38 -6.66
C PRO A 156 -7.52 3.67 -7.30
N LEU A 157 -8.07 4.59 -6.51
CA LEU A 157 -8.50 5.91 -7.00
C LEU A 157 -7.32 6.76 -7.48
N PHE A 158 -6.19 6.71 -6.76
CA PHE A 158 -4.97 7.40 -7.14
C PHE A 158 -4.29 6.72 -8.34
N ASP A 159 -4.24 5.39 -8.37
CA ASP A 159 -3.71 4.64 -9.52
C ASP A 159 -4.47 5.04 -10.79
N ARG A 160 -5.81 5.09 -10.72
CA ARG A 160 -6.63 5.58 -11.81
C ARG A 160 -6.27 7.01 -12.21
N TYR A 161 -6.21 7.93 -11.27
CA TYR A 161 -5.90 9.33 -11.54
C TYR A 161 -4.56 9.49 -12.28
N LEU A 162 -3.55 8.71 -11.88
CA LEU A 162 -2.21 8.77 -12.45
C LEU A 162 -2.08 8.01 -13.78
N LEU A 163 -2.77 6.87 -13.90
CA LEU A 163 -2.50 5.87 -14.93
C LEU A 163 -3.63 5.69 -15.94
N ALA A 164 -4.78 6.36 -15.79
CA ALA A 164 -5.84 6.32 -16.80
C ALA A 164 -5.32 6.77 -18.17
N HIS A 165 -5.77 6.09 -19.22
CA HIS A 165 -5.40 6.39 -20.60
C HIS A 165 -6.59 6.10 -21.51
N GLN A 166 -6.77 6.90 -22.56
CA GLN A 166 -7.92 6.77 -23.46
C GLN A 166 -7.86 5.51 -24.32
N GLU A 167 -6.66 5.09 -24.74
CA GLU A 167 -6.48 3.97 -25.69
C GLU A 167 -5.83 2.71 -25.10
N ARG A 168 -5.34 2.78 -23.84
CA ARG A 168 -4.52 1.72 -23.25
C ARG A 168 -5.07 1.33 -21.91
N SER A 169 -5.32 0.05 -21.72
CA SER A 169 -5.61 -0.46 -20.40
C SER A 169 -4.30 -0.58 -19.63
N ARG A 170 -4.35 -0.32 -18.33
CA ARG A 170 -3.18 -0.44 -17.45
C ARG A 170 -3.51 -1.30 -16.24
N ILE A 171 -2.53 -2.06 -15.77
CA ILE A 171 -2.59 -2.75 -14.48
C ILE A 171 -1.47 -2.19 -13.62
N ALA A 172 -1.84 -1.49 -12.55
CA ALA A 172 -0.90 -1.12 -11.50
C ALA A 172 -0.66 -2.36 -10.64
N VAL A 173 0.61 -2.67 -10.36
CA VAL A 173 1.03 -3.84 -9.59
C VAL A 173 1.86 -3.35 -8.42
N ASN A 174 1.42 -3.60 -7.19
CA ASN A 174 2.20 -3.32 -5.99
C ASN A 174 2.76 -4.63 -5.40
N LEU A 175 4.08 -4.73 -5.29
CA LEU A 175 4.81 -5.87 -4.73
C LEU A 175 5.26 -5.56 -3.30
N GLY A 176 4.35 -5.64 -2.33
CA GLY A 176 4.64 -5.44 -0.90
C GLY A 176 5.02 -6.74 -0.19
N GLY A 177 4.47 -6.96 1.01
CA GLY A 177 4.41 -8.30 1.60
C GLY A 177 3.44 -9.19 0.81
N ILE A 178 2.25 -8.65 0.53
CA ILE A 178 1.24 -9.19 -0.40
C ILE A 178 1.34 -8.44 -1.74
N ALA A 179 1.16 -9.15 -2.84
CA ALA A 179 1.00 -8.57 -4.16
C ALA A 179 -0.46 -8.16 -4.37
N ASN A 180 -0.70 -6.96 -4.87
CA ASN A 180 -2.02 -6.52 -5.28
C ASN A 180 -1.98 -5.82 -6.63
N ILE A 181 -3.11 -5.85 -7.33
CA ILE A 181 -3.26 -5.19 -8.61
C ILE A 181 -4.46 -4.26 -8.61
N THR A 182 -4.33 -3.14 -9.33
CA THR A 182 -5.44 -2.27 -9.74
C THR A 182 -5.56 -2.33 -11.25
N VAL A 183 -6.72 -2.80 -11.73
CA VAL A 183 -7.06 -2.87 -13.14
C VAL A 183 -7.74 -1.59 -13.57
N ILE A 184 -7.17 -0.92 -14.57
CA ILE A 184 -7.58 0.39 -15.07
C ILE A 184 -7.88 0.25 -16.56
N PRO A 185 -9.15 -0.01 -16.93
CA PRO A 185 -9.50 -0.17 -18.33
C PRO A 185 -9.35 1.14 -19.11
N ALA A 186 -9.01 1.02 -20.40
CA ALA A 186 -9.14 2.12 -21.35
C ALA A 186 -10.60 2.58 -21.41
N ASP A 187 -10.81 3.90 -21.50
CA ASP A 187 -12.13 4.51 -21.73
C ASP A 187 -13.24 4.05 -20.76
N SER A 188 -12.87 3.70 -19.52
CA SER A 188 -13.82 3.31 -18.48
C SER A 188 -13.50 3.93 -17.14
N ASP A 189 -14.55 4.23 -16.37
CA ASP A 189 -14.45 4.70 -15.00
C ASP A 189 -14.43 3.56 -13.97
N LYS A 190 -14.70 2.33 -14.42
CA LYS A 190 -14.81 1.17 -13.54
C LYS A 190 -13.44 0.53 -13.34
N ILE A 191 -12.85 0.80 -12.18
CA ILE A 191 -11.64 0.11 -11.70
C ILE A 191 -12.00 -1.09 -10.84
N THR A 192 -11.17 -2.11 -10.88
CA THR A 192 -11.23 -3.26 -9.96
C THR A 192 -9.85 -3.47 -9.36
N ALA A 193 -9.81 -3.92 -8.10
CA ALA A 193 -8.55 -4.20 -7.42
C ALA A 193 -8.72 -5.41 -6.51
N TRP A 194 -7.65 -6.18 -6.35
CA TRP A 194 -7.61 -7.34 -5.45
C TRP A 194 -6.17 -7.74 -5.14
N ASP A 195 -6.02 -8.53 -4.07
CA ASP A 195 -4.75 -9.16 -3.74
C ASP A 195 -4.57 -10.41 -4.60
N THR A 196 -3.38 -10.60 -5.19
CA THR A 196 -3.08 -11.75 -6.04
C THR A 196 -2.50 -12.92 -5.24
N GLY A 197 -2.00 -12.64 -4.03
CA GLY A 197 -1.33 -13.60 -3.16
C GLY A 197 -0.03 -13.02 -2.58
N PRO A 198 0.91 -13.87 -2.14
CA PRO A 198 2.14 -13.39 -1.54
C PRO A 198 3.03 -12.65 -2.56
N ALA A 199 3.67 -11.57 -2.13
CA ALA A 199 4.84 -10.99 -2.79
C ALA A 199 6.10 -11.39 -2.00
N ASN A 200 6.62 -10.52 -1.14
CA ASN A 200 7.84 -10.84 -0.37
C ASN A 200 7.57 -11.62 0.92
N CYS A 201 6.33 -11.64 1.44
CA CYS A 201 6.07 -12.13 2.80
C CYS A 201 6.50 -13.58 3.05
N VAL A 202 6.31 -14.47 2.07
CA VAL A 202 6.67 -15.90 2.21
C VAL A 202 8.18 -16.06 2.18
N SER A 203 8.88 -15.44 1.21
CA SER A 203 10.36 -15.50 1.16
C SER A 203 10.99 -14.90 2.41
N ASP A 204 10.44 -13.79 2.90
CA ASP A 204 10.92 -13.14 4.12
C ASP A 204 10.70 -14.03 5.35
N ALA A 205 9.54 -14.70 5.42
CA ALA A 205 9.24 -15.66 6.48
C ALA A 205 10.17 -16.87 6.45
N VAL A 206 10.52 -17.38 5.26
CA VAL A 206 11.52 -18.45 5.09
C VAL A 206 12.91 -17.99 5.55
N CYS A 207 13.36 -16.80 5.17
CA CYS A 207 14.62 -16.22 5.65
C CYS A 207 14.67 -16.17 7.19
N ARG A 208 13.61 -15.68 7.83
CA ARG A 208 13.53 -15.60 9.29
C ARG A 208 13.49 -16.97 9.95
N ALA A 209 12.70 -17.91 9.42
CA ALA A 209 12.59 -19.26 9.97
C ALA A 209 13.94 -20.01 9.96
N HIS A 210 14.78 -19.74 8.96
CA HIS A 210 16.11 -20.34 8.81
C HIS A 210 17.26 -19.49 9.39
N GLN A 211 16.96 -18.38 10.09
CA GLN A 211 17.95 -17.48 10.68
C GLN A 211 18.94 -16.90 9.65
N LYS A 212 18.44 -16.56 8.46
CA LYS A 212 19.23 -16.00 7.34
C LYS A 212 19.05 -14.49 7.15
N GLY A 213 18.38 -13.83 8.08
CA GLY A 213 18.04 -12.41 8.02
C GLY A 213 16.53 -12.17 7.85
N ASP A 214 16.14 -10.91 7.70
CA ASP A 214 14.73 -10.52 7.62
C ASP A 214 14.12 -10.73 6.23
N PHE A 215 14.92 -10.68 5.18
CA PHE A 215 14.54 -10.88 3.77
C PHE A 215 15.76 -11.33 2.94
N ASP A 216 15.53 -11.71 1.68
CA ASP A 216 16.59 -12.03 0.70
C ASP A 216 16.93 -10.79 -0.16
N PRO A 217 18.07 -10.11 0.07
CA PRO A 217 18.41 -8.89 -0.66
C PRO A 217 18.52 -9.15 -2.16
N GLU A 218 17.73 -8.40 -2.94
CA GLU A 218 17.62 -8.52 -4.40
C GLU A 218 17.21 -9.91 -4.91
N GLY A 219 16.79 -10.83 -4.04
CA GLY A 219 16.50 -12.22 -4.40
C GLY A 219 17.73 -13.06 -4.72
N ARG A 220 18.92 -12.72 -4.20
CA ARG A 220 20.19 -13.36 -4.56
C ARG A 220 20.24 -14.82 -4.10
N MET A 221 19.78 -15.13 -2.90
CA MET A 221 19.77 -16.51 -2.40
C MET A 221 18.73 -17.34 -3.15
N ALA A 222 17.57 -16.77 -3.45
CA ALA A 222 16.57 -17.40 -4.31
C ALA A 222 17.15 -17.73 -5.70
N ALA A 223 18.00 -16.87 -6.28
CA ALA A 223 18.60 -17.09 -7.59
C ALA A 223 19.50 -18.34 -7.67
N GLU A 224 20.07 -18.76 -6.55
CA GLU A 224 20.93 -19.96 -6.46
C GLU A 224 20.12 -21.26 -6.39
N GLY A 225 18.84 -21.16 -6.02
CA GLY A 225 17.96 -22.31 -5.84
C GLY A 225 17.26 -22.78 -7.11
N LYS A 226 16.58 -23.91 -6.99
CA LYS A 226 15.72 -24.51 -8.01
C LYS A 226 14.28 -24.55 -7.50
N VAL A 227 13.34 -24.26 -8.40
CA VAL A 227 11.92 -24.34 -8.09
C VAL A 227 11.55 -25.81 -7.86
N ASP A 228 11.00 -26.11 -6.69
CA ASP A 228 10.28 -27.36 -6.46
C ASP A 228 8.89 -27.27 -7.10
N GLN A 229 8.78 -27.78 -8.33
CA GLN A 229 7.54 -27.73 -9.09
C GLN A 229 6.39 -28.47 -8.40
N THR A 230 6.68 -29.58 -7.72
CA THR A 230 5.64 -30.36 -7.03
C THR A 230 5.05 -29.57 -5.86
N LEU A 231 5.88 -28.86 -5.09
CA LEU A 231 5.39 -27.98 -4.04
C LEU A 231 4.65 -26.78 -4.64
N LEU A 232 5.21 -26.13 -5.66
CA LEU A 232 4.57 -24.98 -6.32
C LEU A 232 3.16 -25.31 -6.81
N GLU A 233 3.00 -26.41 -7.54
CA GLU A 233 1.70 -26.87 -8.06
C GLU A 233 0.72 -27.13 -6.91
N ARG A 234 1.18 -27.78 -5.83
CA ARG A 234 0.34 -28.02 -4.64
C ARG A 234 -0.12 -26.71 -3.98
N LEU A 235 0.77 -25.72 -3.86
CA LEU A 235 0.43 -24.44 -3.23
C LEU A 235 -0.56 -23.63 -4.06
N LEU A 236 -0.46 -23.69 -5.38
CA LEU A 236 -1.41 -23.01 -6.28
C LEU A 236 -2.82 -23.62 -6.26
N GLN A 237 -3.00 -24.83 -5.69
CA GLN A 237 -4.31 -25.45 -5.48
C GLN A 237 -5.01 -25.03 -4.19
N LEU A 238 -4.39 -24.20 -3.34
CA LEU A 238 -5.05 -23.68 -2.14
C LEU A 238 -6.25 -22.81 -2.50
N ASP A 239 -7.31 -22.88 -1.68
CA ASP A 239 -8.62 -22.24 -1.93
C ASP A 239 -8.51 -20.76 -2.30
N TYR A 240 -7.59 -20.03 -1.66
CA TYR A 240 -7.36 -18.63 -1.96
C TYR A 240 -7.02 -18.38 -3.43
N PHE A 241 -6.12 -19.19 -4.02
CA PHE A 241 -5.70 -19.03 -5.42
C PHE A 241 -6.80 -19.44 -6.40
N GLN A 242 -7.73 -20.30 -5.98
CA GLN A 242 -8.88 -20.75 -6.78
C GLN A 242 -10.08 -19.80 -6.70
N THR A 243 -10.11 -18.91 -5.71
CA THR A 243 -11.20 -17.94 -5.52
C THR A 243 -11.13 -16.82 -6.57
N PRO A 244 -12.24 -16.50 -7.28
CA PRO A 244 -12.26 -15.39 -8.24
C PRO A 244 -12.20 -14.02 -7.55
N PRO A 245 -11.69 -12.97 -8.21
CA PRO A 245 -11.71 -11.61 -7.66
C PRO A 245 -13.14 -11.03 -7.60
N PRO A 246 -13.37 -9.98 -6.77
CA PRO A 246 -12.41 -9.36 -5.87
C PRO A 246 -12.16 -10.19 -4.60
N LYS A 247 -10.91 -10.24 -4.16
CA LYS A 247 -10.47 -10.96 -2.95
C LYS A 247 -9.33 -10.22 -2.26
N SER A 248 -9.17 -10.44 -0.96
CA SER A 248 -8.08 -9.87 -0.17
C SER A 248 -7.46 -10.93 0.73
N THR A 249 -6.20 -10.73 1.12
CA THR A 249 -5.43 -11.61 2.00
C THR A 249 -4.36 -10.81 2.73
N GLY A 250 -3.71 -11.43 3.72
CA GLY A 250 -2.67 -10.79 4.51
C GLY A 250 -1.58 -11.74 5.00
N LEU A 251 -0.82 -11.25 5.97
CA LEU A 251 0.24 -12.02 6.63
C LEU A 251 -0.32 -13.16 7.49
N GLU A 252 -1.60 -13.09 7.85
CA GLU A 252 -2.36 -14.15 8.50
C GLU A 252 -2.44 -15.42 7.63
N ASP A 253 -2.57 -15.28 6.31
CA ASP A 253 -2.69 -16.41 5.38
C ASP A 253 -1.32 -16.86 4.83
N PHE A 254 -0.44 -15.90 4.54
CA PHE A 254 0.84 -16.14 3.84
C PHE A 254 2.08 -15.76 4.65
N GLY A 255 1.97 -15.67 5.98
CA GLY A 255 3.06 -15.28 6.87
C GLY A 255 3.86 -16.46 7.44
N LYS A 256 4.25 -16.32 8.70
CA LYS A 256 5.15 -17.26 9.39
C LYS A 256 4.60 -18.68 9.44
N GLU A 257 3.33 -18.84 9.77
CA GLU A 257 2.71 -20.16 9.91
C GLU A 257 2.65 -20.90 8.57
N PHE A 258 2.34 -20.17 7.49
CA PHE A 258 2.38 -20.69 6.13
C PHE A 258 3.78 -21.17 5.72
N ALA A 259 4.81 -20.36 5.99
CA ALA A 259 6.20 -20.73 5.70
C ALA A 259 6.63 -21.98 6.48
N LEU A 260 6.33 -22.05 7.79
CA LEU A 260 6.66 -23.22 8.61
C LEU A 260 5.92 -24.48 8.18
N LEU A 261 4.69 -24.35 7.69
CA LEU A 261 3.89 -25.49 7.24
C LEU A 261 4.39 -26.07 5.92
N TYR A 262 4.70 -25.21 4.94
CA TYR A 262 4.94 -25.64 3.57
C TYR A 262 6.40 -25.60 3.11
N PHE A 263 7.22 -24.74 3.73
CA PHE A 263 8.61 -24.50 3.32
C PHE A 263 9.59 -25.06 4.35
N GLN A 264 9.61 -26.40 4.44
CA GLN A 264 10.48 -27.15 5.34
C GLN A 264 11.13 -28.33 4.61
N ASP A 265 12.12 -28.96 5.25
CA ASP A 265 12.76 -30.20 4.80
C ASP A 265 13.39 -30.18 3.39
N ARG A 266 13.86 -29.01 2.94
CA ARG A 266 14.58 -28.84 1.67
C ARG A 266 15.76 -27.88 1.81
N ASP A 267 16.56 -27.81 0.75
CA ASP A 267 17.60 -26.80 0.63
C ASP A 267 17.01 -25.38 0.75
N PHE A 268 17.69 -24.53 1.50
CA PHE A 268 17.20 -23.18 1.80
C PHE A 268 17.02 -22.32 0.54
N CYS A 269 17.96 -22.39 -0.40
CA CYS A 269 17.86 -21.63 -1.65
C CYS A 269 16.72 -22.17 -2.51
N ASP A 270 16.48 -23.49 -2.54
CA ASP A 270 15.33 -24.10 -3.24
C ASP A 270 13.98 -23.66 -2.62
N LEU A 271 13.90 -23.57 -1.29
CA LEU A 271 12.72 -23.05 -0.60
C LEU A 271 12.43 -21.59 -0.99
N LEU A 272 13.45 -20.73 -0.97
CA LEU A 272 13.30 -19.34 -1.40
C LEU A 272 12.94 -19.23 -2.88
N ARG A 273 13.60 -19.99 -3.75
CA ARG A 273 13.29 -20.02 -5.19
C ARG A 273 11.82 -20.42 -5.42
N THR A 274 11.32 -21.40 -4.68
CA THR A 274 9.92 -21.86 -4.77
C THR A 274 8.92 -20.83 -4.22
N ALA A 275 9.28 -20.12 -3.14
CA ALA A 275 8.46 -19.03 -2.61
C ALA A 275 8.32 -17.88 -3.62
N VAL A 276 9.43 -17.46 -4.23
CA VAL A 276 9.44 -16.44 -5.30
C VAL A 276 8.63 -16.91 -6.51
N ALA A 277 8.71 -18.20 -6.86
CA ALA A 277 7.94 -18.79 -7.94
C ALA A 277 6.42 -18.78 -7.69
N LEU A 278 5.99 -19.02 -6.45
CA LEU A 278 4.59 -18.91 -6.04
C LEU A 278 4.06 -17.48 -6.23
N SER A 279 4.84 -16.49 -5.78
CA SER A 279 4.51 -15.07 -5.95
C SER A 279 4.43 -14.66 -7.42
N ALA A 280 5.41 -15.06 -8.23
CA ALA A 280 5.41 -14.75 -9.66
C ALA A 280 4.24 -15.41 -10.40
N GLN A 281 3.96 -16.70 -10.17
CA GLN A 281 2.89 -17.41 -10.86
C GLN A 281 1.50 -16.91 -10.45
N SER A 282 1.28 -16.67 -9.15
CA SER A 282 -0.02 -16.14 -8.68
C SER A 282 -0.32 -14.75 -9.25
N LEU A 283 0.70 -13.88 -9.34
CA LEU A 283 0.56 -12.57 -9.97
C LEU A 283 0.29 -12.67 -11.48
N VAL A 284 1.04 -13.50 -12.21
CA VAL A 284 0.83 -13.66 -13.66
C VAL A 284 -0.56 -14.20 -13.95
N ASN A 285 -1.03 -15.21 -13.20
CA ASN A 285 -2.40 -15.72 -13.33
C ASN A 285 -3.44 -14.61 -13.13
N ALA A 286 -3.23 -13.73 -12.15
CA ALA A 286 -4.14 -12.61 -11.88
C ALA A 286 -4.11 -11.55 -12.99
N ILE A 287 -2.93 -11.25 -13.55
CA ILE A 287 -2.77 -10.33 -14.68
C ILE A 287 -3.45 -10.90 -15.93
N GLU A 288 -3.25 -12.18 -16.24
CA GLU A 288 -3.91 -12.85 -17.37
C GLU A 288 -5.43 -12.86 -17.22
N HIS A 289 -5.92 -13.18 -16.02
CA HIS A 289 -7.35 -13.12 -15.71
C HIS A 289 -7.90 -11.71 -15.95
N ALA A 290 -7.23 -10.68 -15.43
CA ALA A 290 -7.61 -9.28 -15.64
C ALA A 290 -7.59 -8.89 -17.12
N ALA A 291 -6.57 -9.32 -17.86
CA ALA A 291 -6.36 -8.94 -19.25
C ALA A 291 -7.46 -9.44 -20.19
N ASN A 292 -8.09 -10.57 -19.89
CA ASN A 292 -9.14 -11.16 -20.74
C ASN A 292 -10.38 -10.27 -20.88
N ASP A 293 -10.67 -9.44 -19.88
CA ASP A 293 -11.86 -8.58 -19.83
C ASP A 293 -11.57 -7.12 -20.22
N LEU A 294 -10.30 -6.80 -20.55
CA LEU A 294 -9.88 -5.42 -20.79
C LEU A 294 -10.12 -4.98 -22.25
N PRO A 295 -10.71 -3.79 -22.47
CA PRO A 295 -10.81 -3.20 -23.79
C PRO A 295 -9.44 -2.68 -24.28
N GLY A 296 -9.31 -2.52 -25.60
CA GLY A 296 -8.12 -1.94 -26.25
C GLY A 296 -7.19 -2.99 -26.86
N SER A 297 -6.18 -2.51 -27.60
CA SER A 297 -5.20 -3.35 -28.31
C SER A 297 -3.87 -3.51 -27.56
N SER A 298 -3.70 -2.83 -26.42
CA SER A 298 -2.47 -2.85 -25.63
C SER A 298 -2.73 -2.71 -24.13
N LEU A 299 -1.88 -3.40 -23.36
CA LEU A 299 -1.90 -3.45 -21.90
C LEU A 299 -0.54 -3.02 -21.37
N ASP A 300 -0.50 -1.96 -20.57
CA ASP A 300 0.71 -1.56 -19.83
C ASP A 300 0.66 -2.13 -18.42
N LEU A 301 1.77 -2.72 -17.95
CA LEU A 301 1.94 -3.12 -16.56
C LEU A 301 2.84 -2.10 -15.85
N VAL A 302 2.38 -1.54 -14.73
CA VAL A 302 3.11 -0.53 -13.96
C VAL A 302 3.44 -1.10 -12.59
N PHE A 303 4.71 -1.41 -12.34
CA PHE A 303 5.16 -2.04 -11.11
C PHE A 303 5.64 -1.04 -10.07
N ALA A 304 5.25 -1.25 -8.82
CA ALA A 304 5.66 -0.50 -7.64
C ALA A 304 5.86 -1.44 -6.43
N GLY A 305 6.30 -0.89 -5.29
CA GLY A 305 6.54 -1.64 -4.05
C GLY A 305 7.93 -2.26 -3.95
N GLY A 306 8.32 -2.68 -2.74
CA GLY A 306 9.67 -3.16 -2.43
C GLY A 306 10.10 -4.39 -3.24
N GLY A 307 9.17 -5.25 -3.64
CA GLY A 307 9.44 -6.43 -4.46
C GLY A 307 9.96 -6.11 -5.87
N THR A 308 9.83 -4.87 -6.35
CA THR A 308 10.49 -4.42 -7.59
C THR A 308 12.02 -4.44 -7.50
N SER A 309 12.57 -4.41 -6.28
CA SER A 309 14.01 -4.56 -6.01
C SER A 309 14.45 -6.03 -5.95
N ASN A 310 13.52 -6.99 -5.89
CA ASN A 310 13.83 -8.42 -5.96
C ASN A 310 14.00 -8.82 -7.44
N LEU A 311 15.25 -8.89 -7.89
CA LEU A 311 15.59 -9.14 -9.29
C LEU A 311 15.18 -10.54 -9.75
N THR A 312 15.20 -11.51 -8.84
CA THR A 312 14.75 -12.89 -9.11
C THR A 312 13.24 -12.94 -9.33
N LEU A 313 12.44 -12.28 -8.49
CA LEU A 313 11.00 -12.15 -8.66
C LEU A 313 10.65 -11.47 -9.99
N MET A 314 11.27 -10.32 -10.27
CA MET A 314 11.04 -9.58 -11.52
C MET A 314 11.47 -10.37 -12.76
N SER A 315 12.56 -11.13 -12.68
CA SER A 315 12.98 -12.02 -13.77
C SER A 315 11.96 -13.12 -14.00
N GLU A 316 11.44 -13.72 -12.94
CA GLU A 316 10.48 -14.82 -13.04
C GLU A 316 9.13 -14.37 -13.59
N ILE A 317 8.63 -13.21 -13.15
CA ILE A 317 7.43 -12.58 -13.73
C ILE A 317 7.60 -12.35 -15.23
N ARG A 318 8.77 -11.88 -15.68
CA ARG A 318 9.03 -11.63 -17.12
C ARG A 318 9.12 -12.91 -17.95
N GLN A 319 9.54 -14.02 -17.35
CA GLN A 319 9.73 -15.30 -18.04
C GLN A 319 8.43 -16.10 -18.15
N ARG A 320 7.53 -15.94 -17.18
CA ARG A 320 6.18 -16.54 -17.21
C ARG A 320 5.31 -15.66 -18.12
N ARG A 321 5.04 -16.15 -19.32
CA ARG A 321 4.18 -15.53 -20.34
C ARG A 321 3.11 -16.51 -20.77
#